data_AF-A0A7X2STY6-F1
#
_entry.id   AF-A0A7X2STY6-F1
#
_cell.length_a   1.000
_cell.length_b   1.000
_cell.length_c   1.000
_cell.angle_alpha   90.00
_cell.angle_beta   90.00
_cell.angle_gamma   90.00
#
_symmetry.space_group_name_H-M   'P 1'
#
loop_
_entity.id
_entity.type
_entity.pdbx_description
1 polymer ?
#
loop_
_entity_poly.entity_id
_entity_poly.type
_entity_poly.pdbx_seq_one_letter_code
_entity_poly.pdbx_strand_id
1 'polypeptide(L)'
;MFTKTDHIGSGGFGNVSRVVDENGNEFAMKTFSINQPVPLNAVLADNVKKRFIREANLQHGIKHKNIVPVIDKELKENPPYFIMPLAVSSLADDMKLSKNLKGKFLTALMDILSGLEELHSLDIFHRDLKPQNVLKLSDDDGFFYAISDFGLMSVKDTQLSALTHTGMKMGSDYYTAPEIVADLRKASIASDIYSVGCILHDFVGTSDRIPCNEITDDASAYSDIIRACTRKDPTRRFKSVAALRDAILSIDPSTVSVFSAETTTFINLLEDSNPLPKDVWNSIVVYIEDRPESDNVKSLLPRISLDRIKEVIELDKNLAGRLGMQYANWVANSSFLFEQCDGICNRMCEFMSLPNLSCQAEAILALLFMGTSHNRWYVERRFVHFSNKNMSGELAKRVALELSILDRKMCRSIDHLERSIGVSYTDLHPEIIAMVERVCH
;
A
#
# COMPACT_ATOMS: atom_id res chain seq x y z
N MET A 1 -7.34 -30.71 -31.73
CA MET A 1 -6.02 -31.33 -31.46
C MET A 1 -4.99 -30.22 -31.23
N PHE A 2 -4.14 -30.32 -30.21
CA PHE A 2 -3.12 -29.29 -29.91
C PHE A 2 -1.75 -29.71 -30.45
N THR A 3 -1.06 -28.81 -31.15
CA THR A 3 0.31 -29.04 -31.66
C THR A 3 1.31 -28.28 -30.82
N LYS A 4 2.31 -28.98 -30.28
CA LYS A 4 3.36 -28.37 -29.45
C LYS A 4 4.38 -27.64 -30.30
N THR A 5 4.73 -26.40 -29.91
CA THR A 5 5.68 -25.56 -30.63
C THR A 5 6.98 -25.38 -29.85
N ASP A 6 6.91 -24.92 -28.60
CA ASP A 6 8.09 -24.52 -27.82
C ASP A 6 8.01 -24.96 -26.36
N HIS A 7 9.15 -25.08 -25.71
CA HIS A 7 9.23 -25.28 -24.27
C HIS A 7 9.25 -23.91 -23.57
N ILE A 8 8.36 -23.71 -22.58
CA ILE A 8 8.25 -22.45 -21.82
C ILE A 8 8.99 -22.57 -20.48
N GLY A 9 8.80 -23.69 -19.77
CA GLY A 9 9.40 -23.86 -18.45
C GLY A 9 9.22 -25.26 -17.88
N SER A 10 10.02 -25.57 -16.87
CA SER A 10 10.00 -26.85 -16.15
C SER A 10 9.84 -26.60 -14.66
N GLY A 11 8.82 -27.23 -14.05
CA GLY A 11 8.66 -27.32 -12.60
C GLY A 11 9.13 -28.67 -12.07
N GLY A 12 9.08 -28.88 -10.75
CA GLY A 12 9.51 -30.13 -10.13
C GLY A 12 8.70 -31.36 -10.57
N PHE A 13 7.43 -31.16 -10.93
CA PHE A 13 6.48 -32.22 -11.27
C PHE A 13 5.69 -31.98 -12.58
N GLY A 14 6.21 -31.13 -13.47
CA GLY A 14 5.59 -30.89 -14.77
C GLY A 14 6.42 -30.00 -15.69
N ASN A 15 6.17 -30.12 -16.99
CA ASN A 15 6.75 -29.29 -18.04
C ASN A 15 5.66 -28.46 -18.69
N VAL A 16 5.92 -27.18 -18.91
CA VAL A 16 5.02 -26.25 -19.59
C VAL A 16 5.55 -26.00 -20.99
N SER A 17 4.68 -26.16 -21.99
CA SER A 17 5.00 -25.98 -23.40
C SER A 17 3.95 -25.08 -24.07
N ARG A 18 4.38 -24.26 -25.03
CA ARG A 18 3.48 -23.53 -25.92
C ARG A 18 2.86 -24.53 -26.89
N VAL A 19 1.56 -24.42 -27.09
CA VAL A 19 0.80 -25.25 -28.03
C VAL A 19 -0.18 -24.40 -28.82
N VAL A 20 -0.56 -24.88 -30.00
CA VAL A 20 -1.49 -24.19 -30.89
C VAL A 20 -2.65 -25.12 -31.22
N ASP A 21 -3.88 -24.61 -31.20
CA ASP A 21 -5.07 -25.36 -31.63
C ASP A 21 -5.23 -25.41 -33.16
N GLU A 22 -6.28 -26.06 -33.66
CA GLU A 22 -6.56 -26.16 -35.10
C GLU A 22 -6.89 -24.81 -35.76
N ASN A 23 -7.27 -23.81 -34.97
CA ASN A 23 -7.63 -22.47 -35.44
C ASN A 23 -6.45 -21.48 -35.38
N GLY A 24 -5.28 -21.92 -34.89
CA GLY A 24 -4.10 -21.06 -34.74
C GLY A 24 -4.03 -20.31 -33.41
N ASN A 25 -4.91 -20.58 -32.45
CA ASN A 25 -4.88 -19.94 -31.13
C ASN A 25 -3.79 -20.56 -30.26
N GLU A 26 -3.03 -19.73 -29.55
CA GLU A 26 -1.93 -20.16 -28.68
C GLU A 26 -2.40 -20.43 -27.23
N PHE A 27 -1.87 -21.51 -26.65
CA PHE A 27 -2.14 -21.94 -25.28
C PHE A 27 -0.87 -22.46 -24.59
N ALA A 28 -0.96 -22.67 -23.28
CA ALA A 28 0.04 -23.39 -22.51
C ALA A 28 -0.48 -24.80 -22.17
N MET A 29 0.36 -25.81 -22.42
CA MET A 29 0.14 -27.19 -22.01
C MET A 29 1.07 -27.53 -20.85
N LYS A 30 0.50 -27.90 -19.70
CA LYS A 30 1.26 -28.46 -18.58
C LYS A 30 1.16 -29.98 -18.65
N THR A 31 2.30 -30.63 -18.85
CA THR A 31 2.43 -32.08 -18.95
C THR A 31 3.11 -32.62 -17.71
N PHE A 32 2.58 -33.68 -17.11
CA PHE A 32 3.21 -34.35 -15.97
C PHE A 32 4.61 -34.85 -16.32
N SER A 33 5.59 -34.53 -15.47
CA SER A 33 6.97 -34.98 -15.63
C SER A 33 7.65 -34.97 -14.27
N ILE A 34 8.56 -35.90 -14.00
CA ILE A 34 9.31 -35.95 -12.74
C ILE A 34 10.70 -35.38 -13.00
N ASN A 35 10.91 -34.12 -12.64
CA ASN A 35 12.16 -33.38 -12.91
C ASN A 35 13.02 -33.24 -11.65
N GLN A 36 13.07 -34.28 -10.81
CA GLN A 36 13.80 -34.27 -9.54
C GLN A 36 15.20 -34.90 -9.71
N PRO A 37 16.24 -34.40 -9.00
CA PRO A 37 17.60 -34.96 -9.09
C PRO A 37 17.69 -36.40 -8.56
N VAL A 38 16.80 -36.75 -7.62
CA VAL A 38 16.75 -38.07 -6.98
C VAL A 38 15.60 -38.87 -7.61
N PRO A 39 15.86 -40.08 -8.15
CA PRO A 39 14.81 -40.94 -8.69
C PRO A 39 13.77 -41.28 -7.62
N LEU A 40 12.51 -41.01 -7.92
CA LEU A 40 11.39 -41.43 -7.09
C LEU A 40 11.12 -42.91 -7.32
N ASN A 41 10.83 -43.65 -6.24
CA ASN A 41 10.36 -45.03 -6.40
C ASN A 41 8.96 -45.04 -7.05
N ALA A 42 8.57 -46.19 -7.61
CA ALA A 42 7.34 -46.32 -8.39
C ALA A 42 6.06 -45.92 -7.62
N VAL A 43 6.00 -46.23 -6.32
CA VAL A 43 4.86 -45.89 -5.45
C VAL A 43 4.74 -44.37 -5.29
N LEU A 44 5.86 -43.69 -5.07
CA LEU A 44 5.88 -42.24 -4.92
C LEU A 44 5.61 -41.53 -6.25
N ALA A 45 6.13 -42.03 -7.37
CA ALA A 45 5.84 -41.50 -8.69
C ALA A 45 4.34 -41.56 -9.03
N ASP A 46 3.67 -42.68 -8.73
CA ASP A 46 2.22 -42.84 -8.91
C ASP A 46 1.41 -41.87 -8.03
N ASN A 47 1.84 -41.67 -6.78
CA ASN A 47 1.20 -40.72 -5.87
C ASN A 47 1.32 -39.26 -6.34
N VAL A 48 2.47 -38.86 -6.89
CA VAL A 48 2.63 -37.52 -7.49
C VAL A 48 1.77 -37.38 -8.75
N LYS A 49 1.70 -38.42 -9.59
CA LYS A 49 0.82 -38.42 -10.77
C LYS A 49 -0.65 -38.25 -10.39
N LYS A 50 -1.13 -38.96 -9.36
CA LYS A 50 -2.50 -38.82 -8.82
C LYS A 50 -2.78 -37.40 -8.34
N ARG A 51 -1.80 -36.71 -7.73
CA ARG A 51 -1.93 -35.30 -7.34
C ARG A 51 -2.11 -34.39 -8.53
N PHE A 52 -1.28 -34.56 -9.56
CA PHE A 52 -1.39 -33.80 -10.80
C PHE A 52 -2.79 -33.93 -11.44
N ILE A 53 -3.32 -35.16 -11.51
CA ILE A 53 -4.66 -35.43 -12.03
C ILE A 53 -5.75 -34.77 -11.18
N ARG A 54 -5.61 -34.83 -9.85
CA ARG A 54 -6.54 -34.18 -8.92
C ARG A 54 -6.49 -32.67 -9.05
N GLU A 55 -5.30 -32.11 -9.22
CA GLU A 55 -5.05 -30.67 -9.41
C GLU A 55 -5.84 -30.15 -10.61
N ALA A 56 -5.60 -30.76 -11.77
CA ALA A 56 -6.28 -30.43 -13.01
C ALA A 56 -7.80 -30.57 -12.90
N ASN A 57 -8.31 -31.57 -12.17
CA ASN A 57 -9.74 -31.76 -11.99
C ASN A 57 -10.40 -30.71 -11.12
N LEU A 58 -9.79 -30.36 -9.99
CA LEU A 58 -10.31 -29.32 -9.09
C LEU A 58 -10.23 -27.95 -9.74
N GLN A 59 -9.09 -27.61 -10.34
CA GLN A 59 -8.88 -26.31 -11.00
C GLN A 59 -9.86 -26.11 -12.17
N HIS A 60 -10.17 -27.16 -12.94
CA HIS A 60 -11.19 -27.08 -14.00
C HIS A 60 -12.60 -26.75 -13.48
N GLY A 61 -12.91 -27.05 -12.22
CA GLY A 61 -14.19 -26.74 -11.61
C GLY A 61 -14.32 -25.29 -11.12
N ILE A 62 -13.22 -24.55 -11.05
CA ILE A 62 -13.19 -23.19 -10.49
C ILE A 62 -13.35 -22.17 -11.62
N LYS A 63 -14.33 -21.26 -11.45
CA LYS A 63 -14.63 -20.21 -12.44
C LYS A 63 -14.45 -18.85 -11.79
N HIS A 64 -13.23 -18.32 -11.84
CA HIS A 64 -12.91 -17.01 -11.29
C HIS A 64 -11.82 -16.33 -12.12
N LYS A 65 -11.95 -15.02 -12.36
CA LYS A 65 -11.03 -14.25 -13.22
C LYS A 65 -9.58 -14.36 -12.76
N ASN A 66 -9.35 -14.23 -11.45
CA ASN A 66 -8.00 -14.27 -10.87
C ASN A 66 -7.49 -15.68 -10.51
N ILE A 67 -8.05 -16.73 -11.11
CA ILE A 67 -7.54 -18.11 -11.01
C ILE A 67 -7.36 -18.62 -12.43
N VAL A 68 -6.18 -19.13 -12.76
CA VAL A 68 -5.90 -19.61 -14.12
C VAL A 68 -6.83 -20.78 -14.43
N PRO A 69 -7.64 -20.72 -15.50
CA PRO A 69 -8.58 -21.79 -15.80
C PRO A 69 -7.88 -22.97 -16.50
N VAL A 70 -8.39 -24.18 -16.24
CA VAL A 70 -8.10 -25.35 -17.09
C VAL A 70 -9.14 -25.41 -18.19
N ILE A 71 -8.72 -25.13 -19.42
CA ILE A 71 -9.59 -25.08 -20.61
C ILE A 71 -9.95 -26.49 -21.05
N ASP A 72 -8.95 -27.36 -21.12
CA ASP A 72 -9.08 -28.75 -21.58
C ASP A 72 -8.07 -29.65 -20.86
N LYS A 73 -8.29 -30.96 -20.82
CA LYS A 73 -7.41 -31.91 -20.11
C LYS A 73 -7.51 -33.33 -20.65
N GLU A 74 -6.35 -33.98 -20.77
CA GLU A 74 -6.25 -35.41 -21.05
C GLU A 74 -5.49 -36.10 -19.92
N LEU A 75 -6.26 -36.54 -18.93
CA LEU A 75 -5.70 -37.09 -17.68
C LEU A 75 -5.50 -38.61 -17.73
N LYS A 76 -6.02 -39.28 -18.77
CA LYS A 76 -5.84 -40.72 -19.01
C LYS A 76 -4.60 -41.03 -19.85
N GLU A 77 -4.10 -40.05 -20.58
CA GLU A 77 -2.87 -40.14 -21.36
C GLU A 77 -1.64 -40.37 -20.48
N ASN A 78 -0.55 -40.83 -21.10
CA ASN A 78 0.71 -41.06 -20.42
C ASN A 78 1.88 -40.41 -21.18
N PRO A 79 2.39 -39.24 -20.74
CA PRO A 79 2.03 -38.53 -19.50
C PRO A 79 0.70 -37.74 -19.59
N PRO A 80 -0.06 -37.61 -18.48
CA PRO A 80 -1.27 -36.80 -18.44
C PRO A 80 -0.93 -35.31 -18.58
N TYR A 81 -1.86 -34.54 -19.15
CA TYR A 81 -1.67 -33.11 -19.36
C TYR A 81 -2.99 -32.34 -19.26
N PHE A 82 -2.86 -31.01 -19.15
CA PHE A 82 -3.97 -30.08 -19.28
C PHE A 82 -3.54 -28.78 -19.98
N ILE A 83 -4.54 -28.09 -20.52
CA ILE A 83 -4.42 -26.87 -21.31
C ILE A 83 -4.95 -25.68 -20.51
N MET A 84 -4.22 -24.59 -20.56
CA MET A 84 -4.57 -23.31 -19.91
C MET A 84 -4.21 -22.14 -20.84
N PRO A 85 -4.72 -20.94 -20.59
CA PRO A 85 -4.33 -19.75 -21.34
C PRO A 85 -2.81 -19.56 -21.33
N LEU A 86 -2.25 -19.13 -22.46
CA LEU A 86 -0.85 -18.74 -22.51
C LEU A 86 -0.67 -17.41 -21.76
N ALA A 87 0.16 -17.41 -20.71
CA ALA A 87 0.45 -16.21 -19.95
C ALA A 87 1.39 -15.26 -20.69
N VAL A 88 1.20 -13.97 -20.51
CA VAL A 88 2.07 -12.91 -21.04
C VAL A 88 3.40 -12.90 -20.31
N SER A 89 3.35 -13.03 -18.99
CA SER A 89 4.51 -13.11 -18.09
C SER A 89 4.09 -13.66 -16.72
N SER A 90 5.05 -14.00 -15.87
CA SER A 90 4.79 -14.19 -14.44
C SER A 90 4.96 -12.88 -13.68
N LEU A 91 4.36 -12.76 -12.49
CA LEU A 91 4.59 -11.63 -11.60
C LEU A 91 6.07 -11.51 -11.24
N ALA A 92 6.77 -12.63 -11.08
CA ALA A 92 8.22 -12.63 -10.85
C ALA A 92 9.00 -11.95 -11.98
N ASP A 93 8.59 -12.13 -13.24
CA ASP A 93 9.24 -11.50 -14.39
C ASP A 93 8.93 -10.01 -14.47
N ASP A 94 7.67 -9.62 -14.21
CA ASP A 94 7.27 -8.21 -14.15
C ASP A 94 7.98 -7.45 -13.01
N MET A 95 8.18 -8.09 -11.85
CA MET A 95 8.91 -7.51 -10.72
C MET A 95 10.41 -7.33 -10.97
N LYS A 96 11.04 -8.18 -11.81
CA LYS A 96 12.43 -7.97 -12.25
C LYS A 96 12.57 -6.71 -13.10
N LEU A 97 11.55 -6.38 -13.90
CA LEU A 97 11.54 -5.18 -14.75
C LEU A 97 11.25 -3.91 -13.94
N SER A 98 10.33 -4.00 -12.99
CA SER A 98 10.00 -2.90 -12.08
C SER A 98 9.44 -3.47 -10.78
N LYS A 99 10.18 -3.31 -9.68
CA LYS A 99 9.81 -3.85 -8.36
C LYS A 99 8.36 -3.53 -7.97
N ASN A 100 7.90 -2.29 -8.18
CA ASN A 100 6.55 -1.84 -7.84
C ASN A 100 5.58 -1.79 -9.05
N LEU A 101 5.92 -2.44 -10.16
CA LEU A 101 5.14 -2.45 -11.41
C LEU A 101 4.79 -1.05 -11.93
N LYS A 102 5.73 -0.10 -11.82
CA LYS A 102 5.51 1.32 -12.16
C LYS A 102 4.33 1.95 -11.40
N GLY A 103 4.18 1.59 -10.12
CA GLY A 103 3.12 2.06 -9.24
C GLY A 103 1.81 1.25 -9.33
N LYS A 104 1.74 0.21 -10.17
CA LYS A 104 0.53 -0.62 -10.34
C LYS A 104 0.50 -1.87 -9.45
N PHE A 105 1.39 -1.99 -8.47
CA PHE A 105 1.45 -3.15 -7.58
C PHE A 105 0.14 -3.39 -6.81
N LEU A 106 -0.59 -2.33 -6.44
CA LEU A 106 -1.87 -2.46 -5.75
C LEU A 106 -2.89 -3.22 -6.61
N THR A 107 -2.97 -2.94 -7.92
CA THR A 107 -3.86 -3.67 -8.83
C THR A 107 -3.51 -5.15 -8.87
N ALA A 108 -2.22 -5.48 -9.01
CA ALA A 108 -1.75 -6.86 -9.00
C ALA A 108 -2.04 -7.56 -7.66
N LEU A 109 -1.89 -6.84 -6.54
CA LEU A 109 -2.18 -7.37 -5.22
C LEU A 109 -3.68 -7.63 -5.03
N MET A 110 -4.55 -6.71 -5.48
CA MET A 110 -6.01 -6.90 -5.41
C MET A 110 -6.49 -8.09 -6.24
N ASP A 111 -5.88 -8.32 -7.40
CA ASP A 111 -6.11 -9.52 -8.21
C ASP A 111 -5.75 -10.80 -7.44
N ILE A 112 -4.56 -10.84 -6.81
CA ILE A 112 -4.12 -11.99 -5.99
C ILE A 112 -5.07 -12.21 -4.81
N LEU A 113 -5.44 -11.15 -4.08
CA LEU A 113 -6.37 -11.27 -2.95
C LEU A 113 -7.73 -11.79 -3.40
N SER A 114 -8.24 -11.33 -4.55
CA SER A 114 -9.51 -11.82 -5.10
C SER A 114 -9.46 -13.30 -5.47
N GLY A 115 -8.35 -13.76 -6.07
CA GLY A 115 -8.14 -15.18 -6.36
C GLY A 115 -8.03 -16.03 -5.09
N LEU A 116 -7.36 -15.54 -4.05
CA LEU A 116 -7.26 -16.25 -2.77
C LEU A 116 -8.60 -16.33 -2.03
N GLU A 117 -9.42 -15.29 -2.06
CA GLU A 117 -10.76 -15.31 -1.46
C GLU A 117 -11.61 -16.42 -2.06
N GLU A 118 -11.60 -16.56 -3.39
CA GLU A 118 -12.30 -17.66 -4.07
C GLU A 118 -11.78 -19.02 -3.61
N LEU A 119 -10.46 -19.24 -3.60
CA LEU A 119 -9.87 -20.50 -3.13
C LEU A 119 -10.27 -20.82 -1.69
N HIS A 120 -10.19 -19.84 -0.79
CA HIS A 120 -10.53 -20.00 0.62
C HIS A 120 -12.02 -20.27 0.82
N SER A 121 -12.89 -19.71 -0.01
CA SER A 121 -14.34 -19.99 0.02
C SER A 121 -14.68 -21.46 -0.31
N LEU A 122 -13.78 -22.14 -1.03
CA LEU A 122 -13.87 -23.55 -1.41
C LEU A 122 -13.08 -24.49 -0.48
N ASP A 123 -12.60 -23.99 0.67
CA ASP A 123 -11.69 -24.70 1.60
C ASP A 123 -10.38 -25.17 0.92
N ILE A 124 -9.92 -24.43 -0.09
CA ILE A 124 -8.65 -24.67 -0.79
C ILE A 124 -7.62 -23.65 -0.30
N PHE A 125 -6.47 -24.14 0.17
CA PHE A 125 -5.33 -23.30 0.56
C PHE A 125 -4.20 -23.48 -0.46
N HIS A 126 -3.53 -22.38 -0.84
CA HIS A 126 -2.54 -22.37 -1.91
C HIS A 126 -1.24 -23.08 -1.53
N ARG A 127 -0.71 -22.80 -0.32
CA ARG A 127 0.49 -23.43 0.30
C ARG A 127 1.85 -23.12 -0.33
N ASP A 128 1.89 -22.74 -1.60
CA ASP A 128 3.10 -22.36 -2.33
C ASP A 128 2.88 -21.06 -3.12
N LEU A 129 2.24 -20.06 -2.50
CA LEU A 129 1.98 -18.79 -3.17
C LEU A 129 3.26 -17.97 -3.25
N LYS A 130 3.67 -17.60 -4.46
CA LYS A 130 4.88 -16.82 -4.74
C LYS A 130 4.74 -16.12 -6.10
N PRO A 131 5.55 -15.10 -6.41
CA PRO A 131 5.44 -14.37 -7.67
C PRO A 131 5.56 -15.22 -8.94
N GLN A 132 6.24 -16.38 -8.89
CA GLN A 132 6.33 -17.30 -10.02
C GLN A 132 5.01 -18.02 -10.32
N ASN A 133 4.13 -18.15 -9.33
CA ASN A 133 2.83 -18.84 -9.41
C ASN A 133 1.68 -17.84 -9.57
N VAL A 134 1.98 -16.59 -9.96
CA VAL A 134 0.99 -15.57 -10.29
C VAL A 134 1.26 -15.15 -11.73
N LEU A 135 0.33 -15.44 -12.62
CA LEU A 135 0.49 -15.26 -14.06
C LEU A 135 -0.30 -14.05 -14.53
N LYS A 136 0.31 -13.27 -15.42
CA LYS A 136 -0.33 -12.15 -16.09
C LYS A 136 -1.04 -12.64 -17.35
N LEU A 137 -2.36 -12.48 -17.37
CA LEU A 137 -3.22 -12.82 -18.49
C LEU A 137 -3.78 -11.54 -19.11
N SER A 138 -4.36 -11.68 -20.29
CA SER A 138 -5.07 -10.61 -21.00
C SER A 138 -6.45 -11.06 -21.41
N ASP A 139 -7.42 -10.17 -21.28
CA ASP A 139 -8.75 -10.27 -21.87
C ASP A 139 -9.10 -8.98 -22.62
N ASP A 140 -10.35 -8.83 -23.04
CA ASP A 140 -10.85 -7.65 -23.75
C ASP A 140 -10.77 -6.36 -22.90
N ASP A 141 -10.75 -6.48 -21.56
CA ASP A 141 -10.67 -5.34 -20.63
C ASP A 141 -9.22 -4.96 -20.27
N GLY A 142 -8.23 -5.79 -20.66
CA GLY A 142 -6.81 -5.53 -20.50
C GLY A 142 -6.06 -6.62 -19.75
N PHE A 143 -4.97 -6.25 -19.06
CA PHE A 143 -4.14 -7.19 -18.32
C PHE A 143 -4.60 -7.34 -16.87
N PHE A 144 -4.61 -8.58 -16.38
CA PHE A 144 -4.90 -8.92 -14.98
C PHE A 144 -3.99 -10.04 -14.51
N TYR A 145 -3.87 -10.21 -13.19
CA TYR A 145 -3.13 -11.31 -12.59
C TYR A 145 -4.06 -12.43 -12.13
N ALA A 146 -3.62 -13.67 -12.34
CA ALA A 146 -4.32 -14.86 -11.93
C ALA A 146 -3.37 -15.84 -11.25
N ILE A 147 -3.86 -16.47 -10.20
CA ILE A 147 -3.12 -17.46 -9.43
C ILE A 147 -3.06 -18.78 -10.20
N SER A 148 -1.87 -19.37 -10.28
CA SER A 148 -1.61 -20.70 -10.83
C SER A 148 -1.01 -21.63 -9.77
N ASP A 149 -0.93 -22.93 -10.08
CA ASP A 149 -0.10 -23.88 -9.32
C ASP A 149 -0.38 -23.91 -7.81
N PHE A 150 -1.65 -23.79 -7.42
CA PHE A 150 -2.04 -23.97 -6.02
C PHE A 150 -1.91 -25.44 -5.65
N GLY A 151 -1.10 -25.70 -4.63
CA GLY A 151 -0.72 -27.03 -4.20
C GLY A 151 -1.93 -27.79 -3.65
N LEU A 152 -2.65 -28.48 -4.52
CA LEU A 152 -3.83 -29.29 -4.17
C LEU A 152 -3.44 -30.58 -3.46
N MET A 153 -2.79 -30.45 -2.30
CA MET A 153 -2.68 -31.49 -1.32
C MET A 153 -3.96 -31.47 -0.47
N SER A 154 -4.69 -32.58 -0.38
CA SER A 154 -5.69 -32.70 0.68
C SER A 154 -4.96 -32.87 2.01
N VAL A 155 -5.42 -32.19 3.06
CA VAL A 155 -4.90 -32.27 4.44
C VAL A 155 -4.89 -33.73 4.97
N LYS A 156 -5.63 -34.64 4.32
CA LYS A 156 -5.83 -36.04 4.73
C LYS A 156 -4.72 -37.03 4.31
N ASP A 157 -3.75 -36.66 3.47
CA ASP A 157 -2.72 -37.60 2.99
C ASP A 157 -1.44 -37.55 3.87
N THR A 158 -1.51 -38.24 5.02
CA THR A 158 -0.54 -38.19 6.14
C THR A 158 0.86 -38.79 5.88
N GLN A 159 1.05 -39.65 4.88
CA GLN A 159 2.36 -40.29 4.62
C GLN A 159 3.22 -39.56 3.56
N LEU A 160 2.64 -38.62 2.81
CA LEU A 160 3.25 -38.03 1.62
C LEU A 160 3.62 -36.54 1.78
N SER A 161 3.54 -35.99 2.99
CA SER A 161 3.99 -34.64 3.35
C SER A 161 5.52 -34.53 3.45
N ALA A 162 6.20 -35.63 3.82
CA ALA A 162 7.65 -35.71 3.91
C ALA A 162 8.36 -35.57 2.55
N LEU A 163 7.68 -35.87 1.44
CA LEU A 163 8.30 -35.80 0.11
C LEU A 163 8.31 -34.39 -0.48
N THR A 164 7.25 -33.61 -0.24
CA THR A 164 7.25 -32.18 -0.56
C THR A 164 8.30 -31.45 0.27
N HIS A 165 8.58 -31.90 1.50
CA HIS A 165 9.70 -31.44 2.32
C HIS A 165 11.08 -31.80 1.71
N THR A 166 11.23 -32.91 0.99
CA THR A 166 12.48 -33.25 0.26
C THR A 166 12.62 -32.60 -1.11
N GLY A 167 11.49 -32.24 -1.76
CA GLY A 167 11.44 -31.58 -3.08
C GLY A 167 11.43 -30.05 -3.01
N MET A 168 11.11 -29.47 -1.84
CA MET A 168 11.47 -28.10 -1.50
C MET A 168 12.99 -28.01 -1.52
N LYS A 169 13.55 -27.35 -2.53
CA LYS A 169 14.98 -27.03 -2.58
C LYS A 169 15.44 -26.57 -1.19
N MET A 170 16.46 -27.24 -0.65
CA MET A 170 17.26 -26.68 0.43
C MET A 170 17.71 -25.27 0.00
N GLY A 171 17.13 -24.24 0.65
CA GLY A 171 17.61 -22.86 0.58
C GLY A 171 16.88 -21.88 -0.36
N SER A 172 15.62 -22.07 -0.76
CA SER A 172 14.98 -21.11 -1.71
C SER A 172 13.53 -20.70 -1.46
N ASP A 173 12.92 -21.07 -0.33
CA ASP A 173 11.53 -20.68 -0.11
C ASP A 173 11.38 -19.42 0.74
N TYR A 174 11.37 -18.28 0.07
CA TYR A 174 11.24 -16.96 0.69
C TYR A 174 9.79 -16.57 1.01
N TYR A 175 8.79 -17.41 0.68
CA TYR A 175 7.37 -17.07 0.77
C TYR A 175 6.55 -18.04 1.64
N THR A 176 7.08 -19.25 1.89
CA THR A 176 6.37 -20.24 2.71
C THR A 176 6.38 -19.87 4.20
N ALA A 177 5.22 -20.02 4.83
CA ALA A 177 5.04 -19.73 6.25
C ALA A 177 5.79 -20.74 7.15
N PRO A 178 6.30 -20.30 8.32
CA PRO A 178 7.13 -21.16 9.18
C PRO A 178 6.43 -22.47 9.60
N GLU A 179 5.14 -22.41 9.87
CA GLU A 179 4.36 -23.57 10.27
C GLU A 179 4.15 -24.58 9.14
N ILE A 180 4.22 -24.14 7.88
CA ILE A 180 4.10 -24.98 6.68
C ILE A 180 5.40 -25.70 6.37
N VAL A 181 6.54 -25.01 6.56
CA VAL A 181 7.86 -25.66 6.50
C VAL A 181 7.96 -26.77 7.55
N ALA A 182 7.43 -26.52 8.76
CA ALA A 182 7.40 -27.53 9.81
C ALA A 182 6.41 -28.66 9.53
N ASP A 183 5.20 -28.35 9.04
CA ASP A 183 4.17 -29.34 8.72
C ASP A 183 3.17 -28.79 7.69
N LEU A 184 3.22 -29.32 6.46
CA LEU A 184 2.31 -28.95 5.36
C LEU A 184 0.82 -29.13 5.69
N ARG A 185 0.48 -29.93 6.70
CA ARG A 185 -0.92 -30.13 7.14
C ARG A 185 -1.48 -28.91 7.88
N LYS A 186 -0.62 -27.99 8.32
CA LYS A 186 -1.02 -26.72 8.98
C LYS A 186 -1.45 -25.63 7.99
N ALA A 187 -1.58 -25.97 6.71
CA ALA A 187 -2.13 -25.09 5.68
C ALA A 187 -3.46 -24.48 6.14
N SER A 188 -3.54 -23.16 6.04
CA SER A 188 -4.69 -22.39 6.46
C SER A 188 -4.74 -21.05 5.73
N ILE A 189 -5.82 -20.31 5.90
CA ILE A 189 -5.92 -18.91 5.47
C ILE A 189 -4.70 -18.09 5.96
N ALA A 190 -4.30 -18.29 7.22
CA ALA A 190 -3.19 -17.58 7.84
C ALA A 190 -1.83 -17.90 7.19
N SER A 191 -1.63 -19.10 6.63
CA SER A 191 -0.39 -19.46 5.93
C SER A 191 -0.31 -18.79 4.56
N ASP A 192 -1.42 -18.71 3.82
CA ASP A 192 -1.43 -18.00 2.53
C ASP A 192 -1.27 -16.48 2.74
N ILE A 193 -1.85 -15.92 3.82
CA ILE A 193 -1.66 -14.51 4.22
C ILE A 193 -0.19 -14.19 4.49
N TYR A 194 0.57 -15.11 5.07
CA TYR A 194 2.02 -14.93 5.23
C TYR A 194 2.71 -14.77 3.88
N SER A 195 2.39 -15.63 2.92
CA SER A 195 2.94 -15.56 1.57
C SER A 195 2.57 -14.26 0.86
N VAL A 196 1.34 -13.77 1.02
CA VAL A 196 0.92 -12.44 0.54
C VAL A 196 1.73 -11.33 1.22
N GLY A 197 1.99 -11.43 2.52
CA GLY A 197 2.85 -10.49 3.24
C GLY A 197 4.27 -10.43 2.67
N CYS A 198 4.84 -11.57 2.28
CA CYS A 198 6.12 -11.63 1.58
C CYS A 198 6.08 -11.00 0.18
N ILE A 199 5.00 -11.22 -0.59
CA ILE A 199 4.82 -10.58 -1.91
C ILE A 199 4.66 -9.06 -1.76
N LEU A 200 3.88 -8.61 -0.78
CA LEU A 200 3.73 -7.19 -0.46
C LEU A 200 5.07 -6.57 -0.09
N HIS A 201 5.85 -7.23 0.78
CA HIS A 201 7.21 -6.82 1.10
C HIS A 201 8.13 -6.76 -0.14
N ASP A 202 8.00 -7.68 -1.08
CA ASP A 202 8.76 -7.59 -2.33
C ASP A 202 8.33 -6.41 -3.22
N PHE A 203 7.08 -5.93 -3.13
CA PHE A 203 6.64 -4.74 -3.86
C PHE A 203 7.16 -3.43 -3.24
N VAL A 204 7.04 -3.30 -1.91
CA VAL A 204 7.18 -2.01 -1.22
C VAL A 204 8.19 -2.01 -0.07
N GLY A 205 8.60 -3.18 0.39
CA GLY A 205 9.50 -3.34 1.53
C GLY A 205 10.90 -2.81 1.26
N THR A 206 11.53 -2.33 2.33
CA THR A 206 12.83 -1.63 2.29
C THR A 206 13.94 -2.43 2.95
N SER A 207 13.60 -3.42 3.77
CA SER A 207 14.55 -4.27 4.49
C SER A 207 14.78 -5.61 3.79
N ASP A 208 15.89 -6.26 4.11
CA ASP A 208 16.11 -7.65 3.71
C ASP A 208 15.19 -8.58 4.51
N ARG A 209 14.64 -9.59 3.83
CA ARG A 209 13.81 -10.62 4.45
C ARG A 209 14.64 -11.85 4.79
N ILE A 210 14.54 -12.30 6.04
CA ILE A 210 14.99 -13.64 6.44
C ILE A 210 13.86 -14.63 6.16
N PRO A 211 14.09 -15.71 5.39
CA PRO A 211 13.07 -16.74 5.15
C PRO A 211 12.46 -17.29 6.44
N CYS A 212 11.17 -17.58 6.41
CA CYS A 212 10.43 -18.16 7.55
C CYS A 212 10.51 -17.33 8.85
N ASN A 213 10.57 -16.00 8.74
CA ASN A 213 10.66 -15.11 9.90
C ASN A 213 9.69 -13.93 9.79
N GLU A 214 9.32 -13.37 10.94
CA GLU A 214 8.53 -12.14 11.01
C GLU A 214 9.38 -10.97 10.50
N ILE A 215 8.77 -10.10 9.69
CA ILE A 215 9.41 -8.89 9.18
C ILE A 215 9.04 -7.76 10.14
N THR A 216 10.01 -7.29 10.93
CA THR A 216 9.80 -6.26 11.96
C THR A 216 10.42 -4.91 11.62
N ASP A 217 11.48 -4.91 10.81
CA ASP A 217 12.35 -3.75 10.61
C ASP A 217 12.12 -3.12 9.22
N ASP A 218 10.86 -3.14 8.76
CA ASP A 218 10.46 -2.55 7.48
C ASP A 218 10.00 -1.10 7.68
N ALA A 219 10.45 -0.21 6.80
CA ALA A 219 10.12 1.22 6.84
C ALA A 219 9.13 1.64 5.75
N SER A 220 8.50 0.68 5.06
CA SER A 220 7.52 0.97 4.01
C SER A 220 6.18 1.42 4.58
N ALA A 221 5.30 1.93 3.69
CA ALA A 221 3.91 2.28 4.05
C ALA A 221 3.13 1.16 4.67
N TYR A 222 3.51 -0.04 4.30
CA TYR A 222 2.80 -1.26 4.60
C TYR A 222 3.48 -2.00 5.75
N SER A 223 4.45 -1.42 6.46
CA SER A 223 5.25 -2.09 7.49
C SER A 223 4.39 -2.79 8.54
N ASP A 224 3.36 -2.12 9.07
CA ASP A 224 2.43 -2.71 10.05
C ASP A 224 1.62 -3.87 9.46
N ILE A 225 1.21 -3.76 8.20
CA ILE A 225 0.47 -4.81 7.49
C ILE A 225 1.39 -6.00 7.18
N ILE A 226 2.58 -5.75 6.63
CA ILE A 226 3.61 -6.74 6.34
C ILE A 226 3.95 -7.50 7.63
N ARG A 227 4.16 -6.78 8.73
CA ARG A 227 4.40 -7.39 10.04
C ARG A 227 3.22 -8.21 10.50
N ALA A 228 1.99 -7.69 10.40
CA ALA A 228 0.78 -8.42 10.77
C ALA A 228 0.59 -9.69 9.93
N CYS A 229 0.92 -9.67 8.64
CA CYS A 229 0.91 -10.85 7.76
C CYS A 229 2.00 -11.85 8.12
N THR A 230 3.19 -11.39 8.51
CA THR A 230 4.38 -12.25 8.67
C THR A 230 4.64 -12.70 10.11
N ARG A 231 3.76 -12.38 11.07
CA ARG A 231 3.90 -12.83 12.47
C ARG A 231 4.18 -14.33 12.57
N LYS A 232 5.12 -14.71 13.44
CA LYS A 232 5.46 -16.13 13.68
C LYS A 232 4.27 -16.96 14.13
N ASP A 233 3.46 -16.40 15.02
CA ASP A 233 2.22 -17.04 15.47
C ASP A 233 1.10 -16.78 14.44
N PRO A 234 0.62 -17.82 13.73
CA PRO A 234 -0.41 -17.67 12.70
C PRO A 234 -1.73 -17.14 13.28
N THR A 235 -2.00 -17.35 14.58
CA THR A 235 -3.23 -16.86 15.21
C THR A 235 -3.27 -15.33 15.34
N ARG A 236 -2.11 -14.67 15.27
CA ARG A 236 -1.98 -13.20 15.34
C ARG A 236 -1.98 -12.52 13.97
N ARG A 237 -2.05 -13.28 12.88
CA ARG A 237 -2.20 -12.76 11.52
C ARG A 237 -3.66 -12.37 11.25
N PHE A 238 -3.91 -11.69 10.13
CA PHE A 238 -5.27 -11.39 9.67
C PHE A 238 -6.12 -12.67 9.59
N LYS A 239 -7.39 -12.57 9.98
CA LYS A 239 -8.29 -13.73 10.07
C LYS A 239 -8.87 -14.16 8.73
N SER A 240 -8.87 -13.25 7.75
CA SER A 240 -9.38 -13.47 6.40
C SER A 240 -8.62 -12.60 5.40
N VAL A 241 -8.70 -12.99 4.13
CA VAL A 241 -8.17 -12.19 3.02
C VAL A 241 -8.92 -10.86 2.90
N ALA A 242 -10.23 -10.84 3.19
CA ALA A 242 -11.02 -9.62 3.22
C ALA A 242 -10.50 -8.61 4.27
N ALA A 243 -10.17 -9.06 5.47
CA ALA A 243 -9.60 -8.18 6.50
C ALA A 243 -8.23 -7.62 6.11
N LEU A 244 -7.42 -8.41 5.38
CA LEU A 244 -6.16 -7.95 4.82
C LEU A 244 -6.38 -6.91 3.70
N ARG A 245 -7.34 -7.17 2.80
CA ARG A 245 -7.72 -6.23 1.73
C ARG A 245 -8.14 -4.87 2.31
N ASP A 246 -9.02 -4.87 3.31
CA ASP A 246 -9.49 -3.64 3.95
C ASP A 246 -8.33 -2.87 4.59
N ALA A 247 -7.41 -3.57 5.28
CA ALA A 247 -6.23 -2.95 5.85
C ALA A 247 -5.34 -2.30 4.79
N ILE A 248 -5.08 -3.01 3.67
CA ILE A 248 -4.26 -2.48 2.56
C ILE A 248 -4.89 -1.24 1.94
N LEU A 249 -6.21 -1.27 1.69
CA LEU A 249 -6.94 -0.15 1.09
C LEU A 249 -7.13 1.03 2.04
N SER A 250 -7.01 0.81 3.35
CA SER A 250 -7.07 1.88 4.35
C SER A 250 -5.79 2.72 4.45
N ILE A 251 -4.69 2.26 3.84
CA ILE A 251 -3.46 3.05 3.74
C ILE A 251 -3.67 4.14 2.69
N ASP A 252 -3.61 5.39 3.13
CA ASP A 252 -3.54 6.54 2.23
C ASP A 252 -2.16 6.53 1.54
N PRO A 253 -2.08 6.37 0.20
CA PRO A 253 -0.81 6.38 -0.54
C PRO A 253 0.00 7.66 -0.36
N SER A 254 -0.56 8.72 0.21
CA SER A 254 0.14 9.96 0.55
C SER A 254 1.07 9.83 1.79
N THR A 255 0.99 8.74 2.56
CA THR A 255 1.57 8.71 3.92
C THR A 255 2.96 8.11 4.08
N VAL A 256 3.53 7.34 3.14
CA VAL A 256 4.88 6.76 3.36
C VAL A 256 5.70 6.65 2.08
N SER A 257 6.63 7.60 1.98
CA SER A 257 7.79 7.57 1.11
C SER A 257 8.98 6.93 1.83
N VAL A 258 9.86 6.24 1.10
CA VAL A 258 11.18 5.86 1.60
C VAL A 258 11.96 7.15 1.86
N PHE A 259 12.14 7.50 3.12
CA PHE A 259 12.78 8.75 3.51
C PHE A 259 14.27 8.75 3.17
N SER A 260 14.80 9.93 2.79
CA SER A 260 16.26 10.05 2.69
C SER A 260 16.87 9.88 4.08
N ALA A 261 18.14 9.42 4.16
CA ALA A 261 18.84 9.26 5.42
C ALA A 261 18.85 10.55 6.28
N GLU A 262 18.88 11.70 5.60
CA GLU A 262 18.78 13.02 6.20
C GLU A 262 17.38 13.27 6.83
N THR A 263 16.30 12.93 6.13
CA THR A 263 14.92 13.02 6.68
C THR A 263 14.75 12.12 7.89
N THR A 264 15.23 10.87 7.84
CA THR A 264 15.17 9.95 9.00
C THR A 264 15.92 10.52 10.20
N THR A 265 17.05 11.18 9.97
CA THR A 265 17.82 11.85 11.03
C THR A 265 17.00 12.98 11.67
N PHE A 266 16.34 13.82 10.86
CA PHE A 266 15.48 14.89 11.39
C PHE A 266 14.24 14.36 12.11
N ILE A 267 13.61 13.28 11.63
CA ILE A 267 12.48 12.65 12.34
C ILE A 267 12.93 12.19 13.73
N ASN A 268 14.05 11.48 13.83
CA ASN A 268 14.57 11.02 15.12
C ASN A 268 14.88 12.18 16.06
N LEU A 269 15.44 13.28 15.55
CA LEU A 269 15.71 14.48 16.34
C LEU A 269 14.43 15.16 16.85
N LEU A 270 13.37 15.20 16.04
CA LEU A 270 12.08 15.80 16.42
C LEU A 270 11.30 14.93 17.41
N GLU A 271 11.48 13.61 17.36
CA GLU A 271 10.85 12.64 18.27
C GLU A 271 11.62 12.46 19.59
N ASP A 272 12.90 12.84 19.64
CA ASP A 272 13.67 12.95 20.88
C ASP A 272 12.98 13.96 21.83
N SER A 273 13.13 13.78 23.14
CA SER A 273 12.60 14.68 24.17
C SER A 273 13.57 15.81 24.54
N ASN A 274 14.83 15.76 24.11
CA ASN A 274 15.83 16.79 24.38
C ASN A 274 15.58 18.06 23.55
N PRO A 275 15.78 19.28 24.10
CA PRO A 275 15.68 20.51 23.33
C PRO A 275 16.67 20.54 22.16
N LEU A 276 16.23 21.02 21.00
CA LEU A 276 17.08 21.08 19.82
C LEU A 276 17.85 22.42 19.76
N PRO A 277 19.17 22.39 19.49
CA PRO A 277 19.96 23.59 19.24
C PRO A 277 19.46 24.40 18.04
N LYS A 278 19.74 25.72 18.04
CA LYS A 278 19.30 26.65 16.99
C LYS A 278 19.82 26.29 15.59
N ASP A 279 21.05 25.81 15.49
CA ASP A 279 21.67 25.36 14.24
C ASP A 279 20.99 24.10 13.68
N VAL A 280 20.55 23.19 14.55
CA VAL A 280 19.77 22.01 14.16
C VAL A 280 18.40 22.43 13.64
N TRP A 281 17.69 23.30 14.38
CA TRP A 281 16.42 23.87 13.90
C TRP A 281 16.58 24.59 12.56
N ASN A 282 17.66 25.37 12.39
CA ASN A 282 17.94 26.04 11.13
C ASN A 282 18.14 25.04 9.98
N SER A 283 18.83 23.93 10.22
CA SER A 283 19.02 22.87 9.23
C SER A 283 17.68 22.22 8.84
N ILE A 284 16.81 21.94 9.81
CA ILE A 284 15.47 21.38 9.55
C ILE A 284 14.64 22.35 8.71
N VAL A 285 14.60 23.63 9.06
CA VAL A 285 13.80 24.63 8.33
C VAL A 285 14.32 24.84 6.91
N VAL A 286 15.64 24.97 6.73
CA VAL A 286 16.25 25.06 5.39
C VAL A 286 15.93 23.82 4.55
N TYR A 287 16.01 22.63 5.15
CA TYR A 287 15.67 21.38 4.48
C TYR A 287 14.22 21.37 3.96
N ILE A 288 13.27 21.86 4.78
CA ILE A 288 11.85 21.98 4.43
C ILE A 288 11.67 22.99 3.28
N GLU A 289 12.28 24.16 3.38
CA GLU A 289 12.15 25.24 2.39
C GLU A 289 12.76 24.91 1.03
N ASP A 290 13.87 24.17 1.00
CA ASP A 290 14.52 23.77 -0.25
C ASP A 290 13.68 22.75 -1.04
N ARG A 291 12.77 22.02 -0.36
CA ARG A 291 12.06 20.86 -0.92
C ARG A 291 10.59 20.77 -0.47
N PRO A 292 9.79 21.85 -0.56
CA PRO A 292 8.49 21.95 0.11
C PRO A 292 7.47 20.91 -0.39
N GLU A 293 7.58 20.52 -1.67
CA GLU A 293 6.67 19.55 -2.29
C GLU A 293 7.13 18.10 -2.17
N SER A 294 8.32 17.85 -1.61
CA SER A 294 8.87 16.50 -1.53
C SER A 294 8.12 15.64 -0.52
N ASP A 295 7.97 14.34 -0.82
CA ASP A 295 7.31 13.38 0.07
C ASP A 295 8.02 13.25 1.42
N ASN A 296 9.34 13.47 1.43
CA ASN A 296 10.17 13.54 2.63
C ASN A 296 9.72 14.67 3.57
N VAL A 297 9.50 15.88 3.03
CA VAL A 297 9.04 17.03 3.82
C VAL A 297 7.59 16.83 4.27
N LYS A 298 6.72 16.32 3.40
CA LYS A 298 5.31 16.01 3.73
C LYS A 298 5.18 15.01 4.87
N SER A 299 6.18 14.15 5.05
CA SER A 299 6.22 13.16 6.14
C SER A 299 6.94 13.65 7.39
N LEU A 300 7.84 14.63 7.25
CA LEU A 300 8.53 15.29 8.36
C LEU A 300 7.60 16.24 9.13
N LEU A 301 6.80 17.04 8.42
CA LEU A 301 5.92 18.06 9.01
C LEU A 301 4.93 17.50 10.07
N PRO A 302 4.27 16.34 9.88
CA PRO A 302 3.44 15.71 10.91
C PRO A 302 4.17 15.41 12.23
N ARG A 303 5.49 15.20 12.19
CA ARG A 303 6.33 14.84 13.34
C ARG A 303 6.71 16.03 14.21
N ILE A 304 6.55 17.25 13.69
CA ILE A 304 6.75 18.46 14.48
C ILE A 304 5.58 18.60 15.46
N SER A 305 5.82 18.21 16.71
CA SER A 305 4.84 18.25 17.79
C SER A 305 4.51 19.69 18.21
N LEU A 306 3.44 19.84 19.01
CA LEU A 306 3.07 21.14 19.58
C LEU A 306 4.19 21.73 20.44
N ASP A 307 4.84 20.89 21.25
CA ASP A 307 5.92 21.32 22.14
C ASP A 307 7.15 21.75 21.34
N ARG A 308 7.44 21.08 20.22
CA ARG A 308 8.52 21.48 19.30
C ARG A 308 8.26 22.81 18.61
N ILE A 309 7.01 23.11 18.26
CA ILE A 309 6.64 24.42 17.73
C ILE A 309 6.86 25.51 18.79
N LYS A 310 6.43 25.27 20.03
CA LYS A 310 6.64 26.22 21.13
C LYS A 310 8.13 26.46 21.39
N GLU A 311 8.93 25.38 21.39
CA GLU A 311 10.37 25.46 21.54
C GLU A 311 11.02 26.36 20.48
N VAL A 312 10.73 26.16 19.18
CA VAL A 312 11.34 26.99 18.13
C VAL A 312 10.86 28.44 18.18
N ILE A 313 9.62 28.70 18.60
CA ILE A 313 9.08 30.05 18.81
C ILE A 313 9.85 30.78 19.92
N GLU A 314 10.12 30.10 21.04
CA GLU A 314 10.90 30.66 22.15
C GLU A 314 12.37 30.85 21.78
N LEU A 315 12.93 29.93 20.98
CA LEU A 315 14.31 29.94 20.56
C LEU A 315 14.63 31.05 19.53
N ASP A 316 13.84 31.14 18.46
CA ASP A 316 14.02 32.14 17.40
C ASP A 316 12.72 32.39 16.61
N LYS A 317 12.13 33.57 16.83
CA LYS A 317 10.87 33.98 16.18
C LYS A 317 10.95 34.07 14.65
N ASN A 318 12.11 34.43 14.09
CA ASN A 318 12.27 34.51 12.63
C ASN A 318 12.30 33.11 12.02
N LEU A 319 13.00 32.19 12.68
CA LEU A 319 13.07 30.79 12.27
C LEU A 319 11.70 30.10 12.39
N ALA A 320 10.99 30.35 13.50
CA ALA A 320 9.63 29.86 13.69
C ALA A 320 8.66 30.43 12.64
N GLY A 321 8.81 31.69 12.24
CA GLY A 321 7.99 32.29 11.19
C GLY A 321 8.19 31.63 9.82
N ARG A 322 9.44 31.30 9.47
CA ARG A 322 9.79 30.53 8.27
C ARG A 322 9.17 29.13 8.28
N LEU A 323 9.31 28.41 9.40
CA LEU A 323 8.67 27.11 9.58
C LEU A 323 7.14 27.21 9.46
N GLY A 324 6.53 28.19 10.11
CA GLY A 324 5.09 28.39 10.13
C GLY A 324 4.51 28.62 8.73
N MET A 325 5.21 29.35 7.86
CA MET A 325 4.81 29.49 6.46
C MET A 325 4.78 28.15 5.72
N GLN A 326 5.80 27.31 5.87
CA GLN A 326 5.85 26.00 5.23
C GLN A 326 4.80 25.04 5.80
N TYR A 327 4.60 25.09 7.12
CA TYR A 327 3.58 24.30 7.82
C TYR A 327 2.16 24.70 7.35
N ALA A 328 1.89 26.00 7.21
CA ALA A 328 0.64 26.53 6.68
C ALA A 328 0.37 26.09 5.24
N ASN A 329 1.38 26.20 4.36
CA ASN A 329 1.27 25.75 2.98
C ASN A 329 0.94 24.24 2.89
N TRP A 330 1.61 23.41 3.69
CA TRP A 330 1.33 21.98 3.75
C TRP A 330 -0.10 21.69 4.21
N VAL A 331 -0.58 22.36 5.28
CA VAL A 331 -1.94 22.18 5.78
C VAL A 331 -3.01 22.64 4.79
N ALA A 332 -2.78 23.74 4.07
CA ALA A 332 -3.72 24.28 3.09
C ALA A 332 -3.89 23.39 1.84
N ASN A 333 -2.91 22.53 1.55
CA ASN A 333 -2.82 21.73 0.33
C ASN A 333 -2.82 20.22 0.57
N SER A 334 -3.00 19.76 1.80
CA SER A 334 -3.05 18.33 2.15
C SER A 334 -4.44 17.89 2.63
N SER A 335 -4.68 16.59 2.59
CA SER A 335 -5.85 15.95 3.21
C SER A 335 -5.41 15.18 4.46
N PHE A 336 -6.28 15.11 5.47
CA PHE A 336 -5.98 14.57 6.78
C PHE A 336 -7.09 13.63 7.25
N LEU A 337 -6.74 12.66 8.09
CA LEU A 337 -7.77 11.90 8.80
C LEU A 337 -8.53 12.82 9.75
N PHE A 338 -9.84 12.60 9.87
CA PHE A 338 -10.73 13.43 10.68
C PHE A 338 -10.24 13.63 12.13
N GLU A 339 -9.63 12.60 12.73
CA GLU A 339 -9.10 12.62 14.10
C GLU A 339 -7.84 13.49 14.26
N GLN A 340 -7.11 13.76 13.18
CA GLN A 340 -5.86 14.52 13.20
C GLN A 340 -6.07 16.03 13.09
N CYS A 341 -7.18 16.47 12.48
CA CYS A 341 -7.44 17.87 12.15
C CYS A 341 -7.36 18.81 13.38
N ASP A 342 -7.86 18.38 14.54
CA ASP A 342 -7.83 19.21 15.75
C ASP A 342 -6.41 19.42 16.28
N GLY A 343 -5.59 18.38 16.24
CA GLY A 343 -4.19 18.43 16.65
C GLY A 343 -3.37 19.36 15.74
N ILE A 344 -3.56 19.25 14.43
CA ILE A 344 -2.93 20.12 13.42
C ILE A 344 -3.41 21.57 13.60
N CYS A 345 -4.70 21.78 13.83
CA CYS A 345 -5.26 23.10 14.10
C CYS A 345 -4.62 23.76 15.32
N ASN A 346 -4.49 23.03 16.44
CA ASN A 346 -3.85 23.54 17.65
C ASN A 346 -2.39 23.95 17.38
N ARG A 347 -1.64 23.13 16.65
CA ARG A 347 -0.26 23.44 16.22
C ARG A 347 -0.19 24.68 15.35
N MET A 348 -1.09 24.81 14.38
CA MET A 348 -1.18 25.98 13.50
C MET A 348 -1.45 27.27 14.29
N CYS A 349 -2.31 27.19 15.31
CA CYS A 349 -2.70 28.35 16.12
C CYS A 349 -1.52 28.93 16.92
N GLU A 350 -0.50 28.14 17.27
CA GLU A 350 0.69 28.65 17.99
C GLU A 350 1.46 29.69 17.16
N PHE A 351 1.50 29.54 15.83
CA PHE A 351 2.16 30.49 14.93
C PHE A 351 1.47 31.86 14.92
N MET A 352 0.21 31.96 15.39
CA MET A 352 -0.48 33.25 15.51
C MET A 352 0.18 34.19 16.54
N SER A 353 0.98 33.65 17.46
CA SER A 353 1.73 34.43 18.45
C SER A 353 2.95 35.17 17.88
N LEU A 354 3.38 34.84 16.65
CA LEU A 354 4.56 35.42 16.04
C LEU A 354 4.29 36.82 15.47
N PRO A 355 5.23 37.77 15.58
CA PRO A 355 5.13 39.08 14.96
C PRO A 355 5.47 39.01 13.45
N ASN A 356 4.85 38.08 12.72
CA ASN A 356 5.07 37.87 11.28
C ASN A 356 3.70 37.79 10.58
N LEU A 357 3.30 38.90 9.94
CA LEU A 357 2.00 39.04 9.28
C LEU A 357 1.77 38.02 8.16
N SER A 358 2.83 37.68 7.40
CA SER A 358 2.72 36.70 6.31
C SER A 358 2.43 35.31 6.86
N CYS A 359 3.16 34.88 7.90
CA CYS A 359 2.92 33.60 8.56
C CYS A 359 1.53 33.53 9.18
N GLN A 360 1.07 34.60 9.84
CA GLN A 360 -0.26 34.68 10.43
C GLN A 360 -1.36 34.59 9.37
N ALA A 361 -1.20 35.28 8.24
CA ALA A 361 -2.17 35.23 7.15
C ALA A 361 -2.27 33.82 6.55
N GLU A 362 -1.13 33.20 6.22
CA GLU A 362 -1.10 31.82 5.69
C GLU A 362 -1.72 30.81 6.67
N ALA A 363 -1.45 30.96 7.97
CA ALA A 363 -2.05 30.12 9.00
C ALA A 363 -3.58 30.24 9.02
N ILE A 364 -4.13 31.46 8.91
CA ILE A 364 -5.58 31.69 8.83
C ILE A 364 -6.17 31.02 7.58
N LEU A 365 -5.52 31.16 6.42
CA LEU A 365 -5.98 30.53 5.17
C LEU A 365 -5.92 29.00 5.26
N ALA A 366 -4.87 28.45 5.87
CA ALA A 366 -4.75 27.01 6.09
C ALA A 366 -5.89 26.46 6.96
N LEU A 367 -6.30 27.19 8.00
CA LEU A 367 -7.46 26.83 8.83
C LEU A 367 -8.77 26.86 8.03
N LEU A 368 -8.97 27.86 7.17
CA LEU A 368 -10.16 27.93 6.30
C LEU A 368 -10.23 26.70 5.39
N PHE A 369 -9.15 26.38 4.70
CA PHE A 369 -9.15 25.28 3.73
C PHE A 369 -9.21 23.91 4.40
N MET A 370 -8.46 23.68 5.46
CA MET A 370 -8.52 22.41 6.20
C MET A 370 -9.90 22.20 6.83
N GLY A 371 -10.45 23.24 7.49
CA GLY A 371 -11.76 23.16 8.13
C GLY A 371 -12.87 22.80 7.15
N THR A 372 -12.96 23.56 6.06
CA THR A 372 -14.04 23.41 5.07
C THR A 372 -13.91 22.17 4.20
N SER A 373 -12.70 21.69 3.93
CA SER A 373 -12.50 20.45 3.17
C SER A 373 -12.82 19.18 3.97
N HIS A 374 -12.67 19.22 5.30
CA HIS A 374 -12.89 18.06 6.18
C HIS A 374 -14.18 18.18 7.01
N ASN A 375 -15.00 19.21 6.77
CA ASN A 375 -16.21 19.53 7.52
C ASN A 375 -15.95 19.54 9.04
N ARG A 376 -14.85 20.16 9.45
CA ARG A 376 -14.36 20.14 10.82
C ARG A 376 -14.70 21.43 11.54
N TRP A 377 -15.92 21.49 12.07
CA TRP A 377 -16.49 22.59 12.86
C TRP A 377 -15.54 23.27 13.88
N TYR A 378 -14.68 22.52 14.57
CA TYR A 378 -13.69 23.07 15.50
C TYR A 378 -12.67 23.97 14.78
N VAL A 379 -12.13 23.49 13.66
CA VAL A 379 -11.15 24.20 12.82
C VAL A 379 -11.78 25.41 12.15
N GLU A 380 -13.01 25.26 11.65
CA GLU A 380 -13.78 26.36 11.04
C GLU A 380 -14.05 27.49 12.05
N ARG A 381 -14.43 27.14 13.28
CA ARG A 381 -14.59 28.13 14.36
C ARG A 381 -13.28 28.81 14.73
N ARG A 382 -12.15 28.10 14.66
CA ARG A 382 -10.82 28.69 14.86
C ARG A 382 -10.46 29.67 13.76
N PHE A 383 -10.77 29.37 12.49
CA PHE A 383 -10.67 30.34 11.41
C PHE A 383 -11.46 31.60 11.74
N VAL A 384 -12.76 31.49 12.04
CA VAL A 384 -13.63 32.64 12.37
C VAL A 384 -13.12 33.43 13.58
N HIS A 385 -12.59 32.74 14.59
CA HIS A 385 -12.00 33.39 15.77
C HIS A 385 -10.83 34.30 15.40
N PHE A 386 -9.99 33.90 14.44
CA PHE A 386 -8.88 34.72 13.99
C PHE A 386 -9.27 35.69 12.88
N SER A 387 -10.39 35.48 12.16
CA SER A 387 -10.84 36.30 11.03
C SER A 387 -11.97 37.31 11.32
N ASN A 388 -12.38 37.46 12.58
CA ASN A 388 -13.44 38.39 12.98
C ASN A 388 -12.98 39.86 13.07
N LYS A 389 -13.92 40.73 13.45
CA LYS A 389 -13.77 42.19 13.58
C LYS A 389 -12.68 42.66 14.54
N ASN A 390 -12.16 41.78 15.41
CA ASN A 390 -11.08 42.11 16.36
C ASN A 390 -9.68 41.90 15.77
N MET A 391 -9.55 41.35 14.56
CA MET A 391 -8.27 41.24 13.86
C MET A 391 -7.66 42.64 13.63
N SER A 392 -6.33 42.77 13.72
CA SER A 392 -5.66 44.01 13.36
C SER A 392 -5.86 44.34 11.87
N GLY A 393 -6.00 45.63 11.54
CA GLY A 393 -6.22 46.06 10.16
C GLY A 393 -5.06 45.71 9.22
N GLU A 394 -3.82 45.67 9.71
CA GLU A 394 -2.64 45.26 8.92
C GLU A 394 -2.70 43.78 8.54
N LEU A 395 -3.05 42.91 9.50
CA LEU A 395 -3.22 41.47 9.24
C LEU A 395 -4.42 41.24 8.32
N ALA A 396 -5.52 41.97 8.52
CA ALA A 396 -6.71 41.83 7.69
C ALA A 396 -6.45 42.18 6.23
N LYS A 397 -5.70 43.26 5.98
CA LYS A 397 -5.25 43.62 4.62
C LYS A 397 -4.36 42.53 4.01
N ARG A 398 -3.47 41.93 4.80
CA ARG A 398 -2.63 40.82 4.33
C ARG A 398 -3.46 39.59 3.98
N VAL A 399 -4.38 39.18 4.86
CA VAL A 399 -5.30 38.05 4.62
C VAL A 399 -6.16 38.29 3.37
N ALA A 400 -6.71 39.50 3.22
CA ALA A 400 -7.49 39.87 2.05
C ALA A 400 -6.67 39.81 0.76
N LEU A 401 -5.39 40.24 0.80
CA LEU A 401 -4.48 40.09 -0.34
C LEU A 401 -4.30 38.63 -0.73
N GLU A 402 -3.98 37.74 0.21
CA GLU A 402 -3.76 36.31 -0.09
C GLU A 402 -5.04 35.63 -0.61
N LEU A 403 -6.19 35.90 0.02
CA LEU A 403 -7.48 35.34 -0.42
C LEU A 403 -7.84 35.79 -1.85
N SER A 404 -7.43 37.00 -2.26
CA SER A 404 -7.71 37.49 -3.61
C SER A 404 -6.97 36.75 -4.72
N ILE A 405 -5.94 35.97 -4.38
CA ILE A 405 -5.16 35.16 -5.34
C ILE A 405 -5.84 33.78 -5.56
N LEU A 406 -6.77 33.37 -4.69
CA LEU A 406 -7.29 32.00 -4.61
C LEU A 406 -8.66 31.81 -5.29
N ASP A 407 -9.19 32.87 -5.93
CA ASP A 407 -10.41 32.91 -6.76
C ASP A 407 -11.54 31.97 -6.26
N ARG A 408 -11.97 31.03 -7.11
CA ARG A 408 -13.12 30.14 -6.87
C ARG A 408 -12.91 29.14 -5.73
N LYS A 409 -11.68 28.88 -5.29
CA LYS A 409 -11.42 27.97 -4.14
C LYS A 409 -11.89 28.66 -2.86
N MET A 410 -11.56 29.94 -2.72
CA MET A 410 -11.94 30.76 -1.57
C MET A 410 -13.46 30.92 -1.44
N CYS A 411 -14.15 31.31 -2.51
CA CYS A 411 -15.61 31.52 -2.46
C CYS A 411 -16.37 30.28 -1.97
N ARG A 412 -15.99 29.11 -2.49
CA ARG A 412 -16.59 27.83 -2.08
C ARG A 412 -16.37 27.51 -0.61
N SER A 413 -15.17 27.80 -0.08
CA SER A 413 -14.87 27.63 1.34
C SER A 413 -15.65 28.60 2.22
N ILE A 414 -15.80 29.85 1.80
CA ILE A 414 -16.61 30.83 2.54
C ILE A 414 -18.09 30.43 2.56
N ASP A 415 -18.67 30.04 1.41
CA ASP A 415 -20.05 29.54 1.32
C ASP A 415 -20.28 28.25 2.12
N HIS A 416 -19.22 27.49 2.38
CA HIS A 416 -19.30 26.28 3.20
C HIS A 416 -19.51 26.63 4.68
N LEU A 417 -18.88 27.69 5.19
CA LEU A 417 -18.97 28.07 6.60
C LEU A 417 -20.41 28.39 7.02
N GLU A 418 -21.18 29.05 6.16
CA GLU A 418 -22.58 29.38 6.44
C GLU A 418 -23.42 28.11 6.56
N ARG A 419 -23.20 27.14 5.66
CA ARG A 419 -23.91 25.85 5.68
C ARG A 419 -23.45 24.93 6.82
N SER A 420 -22.17 24.99 7.19
CA SER A 420 -21.56 24.09 8.19
C SER A 420 -21.79 24.58 9.62
N ILE A 421 -21.44 25.84 9.92
CA ILE A 421 -21.44 26.39 11.28
C ILE A 421 -22.36 27.61 11.45
N GLY A 422 -23.12 27.99 10.41
CA GLY A 422 -24.07 29.10 10.48
C GLY A 422 -23.42 30.48 10.55
N VAL A 423 -22.15 30.60 10.15
CA VAL A 423 -21.41 31.87 10.14
C VAL A 423 -21.46 32.46 8.73
N SER A 424 -21.98 33.68 8.61
CA SER A 424 -22.01 34.38 7.33
C SER A 424 -20.68 35.09 7.09
N TYR A 425 -20.31 35.31 5.82
CA TYR A 425 -19.11 36.09 5.49
C TYR A 425 -19.16 37.51 6.07
N THR A 426 -20.35 38.05 6.34
CA THR A 426 -20.57 39.36 7.00
C THR A 426 -20.11 39.41 8.47
N ASP A 427 -19.81 38.26 9.07
CA ASP A 427 -19.27 38.17 10.44
C ASP A 427 -17.74 38.35 10.48
N LEU A 428 -17.08 38.33 9.30
CA LEU A 428 -15.64 38.49 9.16
C LEU A 428 -15.19 39.96 9.29
N HIS A 429 -13.88 40.18 9.29
CA HIS A 429 -13.32 41.53 9.32
C HIS A 429 -13.72 42.34 8.05
N PRO A 430 -14.02 43.65 8.15
CA PRO A 430 -14.47 44.48 7.02
C PRO A 430 -13.62 44.40 5.74
N GLU A 431 -12.29 44.36 5.89
CA GLU A 431 -11.36 44.19 4.75
C GLU A 431 -11.54 42.84 4.03
N ILE A 432 -11.86 41.77 4.76
CA ILE A 432 -12.14 40.46 4.19
C ILE A 432 -13.51 40.47 3.51
N ILE A 433 -14.52 41.09 4.12
CA ILE A 433 -15.85 41.27 3.53
C ILE A 433 -15.75 41.97 2.18
N ALA A 434 -15.07 43.13 2.12
CA ALA A 434 -14.89 43.89 0.89
C ALA A 434 -14.18 43.09 -0.20
N MET A 435 -13.26 42.20 0.20
CA MET A 435 -12.58 41.30 -0.73
C MET A 435 -13.51 40.19 -1.24
N VAL A 436 -14.28 39.53 -0.37
CA VAL A 436 -15.26 38.50 -0.74
C VAL A 436 -16.30 39.09 -1.69
N GLU A 437 -16.84 40.27 -1.39
CA GLU A 437 -17.81 40.97 -2.25
C GLU A 437 -17.26 41.32 -3.63
N ARG A 438 -15.95 41.56 -3.75
CA ARG A 438 -15.32 41.89 -5.03
C ARG A 438 -15.01 40.67 -5.89
N VAL A 439 -14.75 39.52 -5.27
CA VAL A 439 -14.22 38.31 -5.94
C VAL A 439 -15.31 37.26 -6.14
N CYS A 440 -16.25 37.13 -5.20
CA CYS A 440 -17.27 36.08 -5.18
C CYS A 440 -18.66 36.57 -5.62
N HIS A 441 -18.90 37.88 -5.59
CA HIS A 441 -20.13 38.55 -5.97
C HIS A 441 -19.84 39.65 -7.00
#